data_AF-A0A963V2A4-F1
#
_entry.id   AF-A0A963V2A4-F1
#
_cell.length_a   1.000
_cell.length_b   1.000
_cell.length_c   1.000
_cell.angle_alpha   90.00
_cell.angle_beta   90.00
_cell.angle_gamma   90.00
#
_symmetry.space_group_name_H-M   'P 1'
#
loop_
_entity.id
_entity.type
_entity.pdbx_description
1 polymer ?
#
loop_
_entity_poly.entity_id
_entity_poly.type
_entity_poly.pdbx_seq_one_letter_code
_entity_poly.pdbx_strand_id
1 'polypeptide(L)'
;MTLAQGRSYLAIPGPSVIPDRVQNAMHRAAPNIYAGELHQITAEVKADLCRVALSTSHVAIYVGNGHAAWEAANANMFSRGDKALAVLTGQFGVNWANSVRRMSVEVEELDFGRRMAADPARIAEALAKDKGHEIRAVLVTHVDTATSVRNDIAAIRAAIDATGHPALLAVDGIAALGCEEFRMDDWGVDVMVAASQKGLMLPP
;
A
#
# COMPACT_ATOMS: atom_id res chain seq x y z
N MET A 1 40.27 -14.33 -1.31
CA MET A 1 39.98 -13.11 -2.09
C MET A 1 38.76 -13.38 -2.95
N THR A 2 37.77 -12.49 -2.94
CA THR A 2 36.57 -12.63 -3.78
C THR A 2 36.92 -12.38 -5.25
N LEU A 3 36.41 -13.22 -6.15
CA LEU A 3 36.54 -13.08 -7.62
C LEU A 3 35.49 -12.12 -8.21
N ALA A 4 34.64 -11.51 -7.37
CA ALA A 4 33.63 -10.56 -7.82
C ALA A 4 34.27 -9.20 -8.14
N GLN A 5 34.59 -8.98 -9.41
CA GLN A 5 35.15 -7.73 -9.94
C GLN A 5 34.08 -6.83 -10.61
N GLY A 6 32.81 -7.26 -10.61
CA GLY A 6 31.68 -6.53 -11.20
C GLY A 6 30.93 -5.63 -10.21
N ARG A 7 29.96 -4.86 -10.71
CA ARG A 7 29.04 -4.10 -9.84
C ARG A 7 28.22 -5.09 -8.99
N SER A 8 28.04 -4.76 -7.71
CA SER A 8 27.11 -5.49 -6.85
C SER A 8 25.70 -5.38 -7.40
N TYR A 9 24.98 -6.51 -7.50
CA TYR A 9 23.60 -6.56 -7.96
C TYR A 9 22.70 -7.11 -6.86
N LEU A 10 21.65 -6.36 -6.54
CA LEU A 10 20.71 -6.70 -5.48
C LEU A 10 19.43 -7.29 -6.10
N ALA A 11 19.21 -8.59 -5.91
CA ALA A 11 18.08 -9.36 -6.45
C ALA A 11 17.09 -9.79 -5.37
N ILE A 12 16.83 -8.91 -4.39
CA ILE A 12 15.77 -9.09 -3.39
C ILE A 12 14.56 -8.23 -3.79
N PRO A 13 13.34 -8.54 -3.32
CA PRO A 13 12.14 -7.82 -3.75
C PRO A 13 11.98 -6.43 -3.11
N GLY A 14 13.07 -5.80 -2.65
CA GLY A 14 13.08 -4.54 -1.91
C GLY A 14 14.10 -4.53 -0.76
N PRO A 15 14.96 -3.50 -0.62
CA PRO A 15 15.12 -2.34 -1.53
C PRO A 15 15.52 -2.74 -2.95
N SER A 16 15.01 -2.01 -3.95
CA SER A 16 15.39 -2.19 -5.35
C SER A 16 16.72 -1.51 -5.69
N VAL A 17 17.30 -1.85 -6.84
CA VAL A 17 18.43 -1.09 -7.41
C VAL A 17 17.99 0.33 -7.74
N ILE A 18 18.83 1.32 -7.43
CA ILE A 18 18.55 2.75 -7.68
C ILE A 18 19.30 3.18 -8.94
N PRO A 19 18.64 3.77 -9.96
CA PRO A 19 19.30 4.28 -11.15
C PRO A 19 20.34 5.35 -10.83
N ASP A 20 21.50 5.35 -11.52
CA ASP A 20 22.60 6.29 -11.29
C ASP A 20 22.14 7.76 -11.34
N ARG A 21 21.18 8.10 -12.23
CA ARG A 21 20.59 9.46 -12.31
C ARG A 21 19.86 9.89 -11.02
N VAL A 22 19.21 8.95 -10.33
CA VAL A 22 18.49 9.21 -9.07
C VAL A 22 19.49 9.38 -7.93
N GLN A 23 20.53 8.55 -7.88
CA GLN A 23 21.62 8.70 -6.93
C GLN A 23 22.31 10.05 -7.06
N ASN A 24 22.61 10.48 -8.30
CA ASN A 24 23.21 11.78 -8.58
C ASN A 24 22.29 12.94 -8.16
N ALA A 25 20.97 12.82 -8.35
CA ALA A 25 20.02 13.84 -7.93
C ALA A 25 19.97 14.02 -6.39
N MET A 26 20.19 12.94 -5.64
CA MET A 26 20.26 12.97 -4.17
C MET A 26 21.61 13.48 -3.63
N HIS A 27 22.66 13.51 -4.46
CA HIS A 27 24.01 13.92 -4.05
C HIS A 27 24.16 15.45 -4.02
N ARG A 28 23.54 16.09 -3.04
CA ARG A 28 23.57 17.55 -2.83
C ARG A 28 23.41 17.93 -1.36
N ALA A 29 23.77 19.17 -1.02
CA ALA A 29 23.52 19.73 0.31
C ALA A 29 22.01 19.89 0.57
N ALA A 30 21.63 19.89 1.85
CA ALA A 30 20.25 20.07 2.25
C ALA A 30 19.73 21.45 1.80
N PRO A 31 18.55 21.52 1.14
CA PRO A 31 17.92 22.78 0.78
C PRO A 31 17.25 23.44 2.00
N ASN A 32 16.91 24.73 1.88
CA ASN A 32 16.16 25.45 2.90
C ASN A 32 14.70 24.96 2.93
N ILE A 33 14.23 24.49 4.08
CA ILE A 33 12.87 23.94 4.24
C ILE A 33 11.76 24.99 4.32
N TYR A 34 12.10 26.27 4.50
CA TYR A 34 11.13 27.36 4.65
C TYR A 34 11.01 28.24 3.40
N ALA A 35 11.83 28.01 2.37
CA ALA A 35 11.87 28.85 1.17
C ALA A 35 12.41 28.10 -0.05
N GLY A 36 12.12 28.62 -1.24
CA GLY A 36 12.76 28.18 -2.48
C GLY A 36 12.22 26.87 -3.03
N GLU A 37 13.13 26.05 -3.56
CA GLU A 37 12.84 24.91 -4.45
C GLU A 37 11.98 23.82 -3.80
N LEU A 38 12.02 23.64 -2.47
CA LEU A 38 11.33 22.53 -1.80
C LEU A 38 9.81 22.60 -1.91
N HIS A 39 9.21 23.80 -1.88
CA HIS A 39 7.76 23.93 -2.00
C HIS A 39 7.28 23.49 -3.38
N GLN A 40 8.01 23.89 -4.41
CA GLN A 40 7.73 23.51 -5.79
C GLN A 40 7.93 22.01 -6.00
N ILE A 41 9.07 21.46 -5.58
CA ILE A 41 9.36 20.02 -5.65
C ILE A 41 8.26 19.21 -4.94
N THR A 42 7.80 19.65 -3.76
CA THR A 42 6.74 18.96 -3.03
C THR A 42 5.43 18.93 -3.82
N ALA A 43 5.07 20.04 -4.48
CA ALA A 43 3.85 20.11 -5.29
C ALA A 43 3.95 19.20 -6.54
N GLU A 44 5.10 19.22 -7.22
CA GLU A 44 5.37 18.39 -8.39
C GLU A 44 5.35 16.90 -8.04
N VAL A 45 6.03 16.50 -6.94
CA VAL A 45 6.05 15.11 -6.47
C VAL A 45 4.64 14.61 -6.14
N LYS A 46 3.79 15.43 -5.51
CA LYS A 46 2.39 15.05 -5.26
C LYS A 46 1.64 14.77 -6.55
N ALA A 47 1.75 15.68 -7.54
CA ALA A 47 1.09 15.52 -8.83
C ALA A 47 1.60 14.28 -9.59
N ASP A 48 2.91 14.02 -9.56
CA ASP A 48 3.50 12.84 -10.18
C ASP A 48 3.10 11.55 -9.48
N LEU A 49 3.00 11.52 -8.14
CA LEU A 49 2.51 10.35 -7.41
C LEU A 49 1.04 10.04 -7.75
N CYS A 50 0.18 11.07 -7.81
CA CYS A 50 -1.18 10.94 -8.33
C CYS A 50 -1.21 10.33 -9.74
N ARG A 51 -0.32 10.81 -10.63
CA ARG A 51 -0.21 10.29 -11.99
C ARG A 51 0.22 8.82 -12.04
N VAL A 52 1.17 8.39 -11.20
CA VAL A 52 1.60 6.97 -11.15
C VAL A 52 0.50 6.07 -10.59
N ALA A 53 -0.29 6.55 -9.63
CA ALA A 53 -1.43 5.82 -9.06
C ALA A 53 -2.72 5.93 -9.88
N LEU A 54 -2.68 6.67 -11.00
CA LEU A 54 -3.84 7.03 -11.83
C LEU A 54 -4.99 7.55 -10.98
N SER A 55 -4.70 8.60 -10.22
CA SER A 55 -5.61 9.20 -9.25
C SER A 55 -5.68 10.72 -9.35
N THR A 56 -6.82 11.27 -8.97
CA THR A 56 -7.06 12.69 -8.73
C THR A 56 -7.14 13.02 -7.23
N SER A 57 -6.91 12.03 -6.37
CA SER A 57 -7.02 12.12 -4.90
C SER A 57 -5.86 12.87 -4.25
N HIS A 58 -5.93 13.03 -2.93
CA HIS A 58 -4.90 13.68 -2.14
C HIS A 58 -3.71 12.76 -1.82
N VAL A 59 -2.51 13.34 -1.76
CA VAL A 59 -1.27 12.63 -1.41
C VAL A 59 -0.64 13.22 -0.16
N ALA A 60 -0.34 12.33 0.80
CA ALA A 60 0.50 12.60 1.95
C ALA A 60 1.84 11.87 1.80
N ILE A 61 2.94 12.56 2.10
CA ILE A 61 4.30 12.02 2.00
C ILE A 61 4.89 11.98 3.41
N TYR A 62 5.26 10.78 3.86
CA TYR A 62 5.84 10.56 5.18
C TYR A 62 7.32 10.25 5.08
N VAL A 63 8.12 10.78 6.01
CA VAL A 63 9.51 10.38 6.19
C VAL A 63 9.54 9.12 7.04
N GLY A 64 9.53 7.97 6.39
CA GLY A 64 9.54 6.66 7.04
C GLY A 64 9.38 5.54 6.01
N ASN A 65 9.57 4.30 6.46
CA ASN A 65 9.35 3.13 5.59
C ASN A 65 7.85 2.87 5.34
N GLY A 66 7.53 1.90 4.49
CA GLY A 66 6.15 1.55 4.16
C GLY A 66 5.26 1.18 5.36
N HIS A 67 5.82 0.65 6.45
CA HIS A 67 5.03 0.36 7.66
C HIS A 67 4.69 1.62 8.46
N ALA A 68 5.48 2.70 8.36
CA ALA A 68 5.07 4.01 8.89
C ALA A 68 3.84 4.55 8.13
N ALA A 69 3.77 4.28 6.82
CA ALA A 69 2.60 4.62 6.03
C ALA A 69 1.38 3.74 6.33
N TRP A 70 1.56 2.45 6.67
CA TRP A 70 0.48 1.64 7.27
C TRP A 70 -0.04 2.25 8.57
N GLU A 71 0.85 2.64 9.49
CA GLU A 71 0.44 3.24 10.76
C GLU A 71 -0.31 4.57 10.55
N ALA A 72 0.18 5.41 9.63
CA ALA A 72 -0.53 6.64 9.24
C ALA A 72 -1.92 6.35 8.67
N ALA A 73 -2.05 5.37 7.76
CA ALA A 73 -3.34 4.98 7.20
C ALA A 73 -4.28 4.46 8.30
N ASN A 74 -3.81 3.54 9.15
CA ASN A 74 -4.60 2.97 10.22
C ASN A 74 -5.08 4.04 11.21
N ALA A 75 -4.20 4.97 11.61
CA ALA A 75 -4.53 6.05 12.55
C ALA A 75 -5.57 7.04 12.02
N ASN A 76 -5.70 7.15 10.69
CA ASN A 76 -6.68 8.04 10.06
C ASN A 76 -7.97 7.31 9.64
N MET A 77 -7.93 5.98 9.49
CA MET A 77 -9.12 5.17 9.15
C MET A 77 -9.89 4.68 10.38
N PHE A 78 -9.23 4.48 11.52
CA PHE A 78 -9.83 3.77 12.66
C PHE A 78 -9.73 4.54 13.99
N SER A 79 -10.74 4.32 14.83
CA SER A 79 -10.74 4.59 16.26
C SER A 79 -10.63 3.27 17.06
N ARG A 80 -10.27 3.36 18.35
CA ARG A 80 -10.26 2.20 19.24
C ARG A 80 -11.66 1.57 19.30
N GLY A 81 -11.74 0.25 19.15
CA GLY A 81 -13.00 -0.50 19.14
C GLY A 81 -13.67 -0.58 17.77
N ASP A 82 -13.19 0.12 16.74
CA ASP A 82 -13.66 -0.13 15.37
C ASP A 82 -13.29 -1.56 14.92
N LYS A 83 -13.92 -2.00 13.84
CA LYS A 83 -13.68 -3.32 13.22
C LYS A 83 -13.11 -3.18 11.81
N ALA A 84 -12.16 -4.05 11.46
CA ALA A 84 -11.57 -4.17 10.13
C ALA A 84 -11.74 -5.60 9.59
N LEU A 85 -11.83 -5.74 8.26
CA LEU A 85 -11.77 -7.01 7.56
C LEU A 85 -10.42 -7.12 6.84
N ALA A 86 -9.55 -8.01 7.29
CA ALA A 86 -8.24 -8.23 6.69
C ALA A 86 -8.26 -9.43 5.72
N VAL A 87 -7.89 -9.18 4.47
CA VAL A 87 -7.80 -10.18 3.41
C VAL A 87 -6.36 -10.66 3.31
N LEU A 88 -6.11 -11.91 3.71
CA LEU A 88 -4.76 -12.43 3.89
C LEU A 88 -4.37 -13.36 2.74
N THR A 89 -3.37 -12.95 1.96
CA THR A 89 -2.77 -13.76 0.87
C THR A 89 -1.26 -13.97 1.04
N GLY A 90 -0.72 -13.59 2.19
CA GLY A 90 0.69 -13.71 2.52
C GLY A 90 1.08 -13.00 3.81
N GLN A 91 2.39 -12.85 4.01
CA GLN A 91 2.94 -12.38 5.29
C GLN A 91 2.69 -10.88 5.51
N PHE A 92 2.64 -10.07 4.44
CA PHE A 92 2.45 -8.64 4.57
C PHE A 92 1.00 -8.30 4.95
N GLY A 93 0.02 -9.03 4.41
CA GLY A 93 -1.37 -8.93 4.88
C GLY A 93 -1.52 -9.24 6.37
N VAL A 94 -0.88 -10.32 6.85
CA VAL A 94 -0.85 -10.69 8.28
C VAL A 94 -0.20 -9.60 9.13
N ASN A 95 0.90 -9.02 8.65
CA ASN A 95 1.61 -7.97 9.37
C ASN A 95 0.77 -6.68 9.47
N TRP A 96 0.07 -6.31 8.39
CA TRP A 96 -0.82 -5.15 8.41
C TRP A 96 -2.00 -5.37 9.36
N ALA A 97 -2.66 -6.53 9.32
CA ALA A 97 -3.70 -6.92 10.28
C ALA A 97 -3.22 -6.83 11.73
N ASN A 98 -2.00 -7.30 12.01
CA ASN A 98 -1.40 -7.21 13.34
C ASN A 98 -1.08 -5.77 13.77
N SER A 99 -0.69 -4.89 12.84
CA SER A 99 -0.49 -3.46 13.14
C SER A 99 -1.79 -2.78 13.55
N VAL A 100 -2.90 -3.14 12.91
CA VAL A 100 -4.25 -2.62 13.19
C VAL A 100 -4.72 -3.10 14.57
N ARG A 101 -4.54 -4.39 14.89
CA ARG A 101 -4.84 -4.95 16.23
C ARG A 101 -4.13 -4.22 17.36
N ARG A 102 -2.85 -3.84 17.16
CA ARG A 102 -2.06 -3.10 18.16
C ARG A 102 -2.66 -1.74 18.50
N MET A 103 -3.55 -1.21 17.66
CA MET A 103 -4.28 0.03 17.87
C MET A 103 -5.64 -0.18 18.56
N SER A 104 -5.91 -1.39 19.08
CA SER A 104 -7.19 -1.78 19.71
C SER A 104 -8.38 -1.76 18.74
N VAL A 105 -8.14 -2.10 17.48
CA VAL A 105 -9.17 -2.34 16.45
C VAL A 105 -9.41 -3.86 16.39
N GLU A 106 -10.68 -4.27 16.34
CA GLU A 106 -11.05 -5.67 16.09
C GLU A 106 -10.72 -6.02 14.63
N VAL A 107 -10.07 -7.16 14.39
CA VAL A 107 -9.72 -7.58 13.02
C VAL A 107 -10.26 -8.96 12.75
N GLU A 108 -11.28 -9.00 11.89
CA GLU A 108 -11.79 -10.21 11.25
C GLU A 108 -10.87 -10.59 10.09
N GLU A 109 -10.50 -11.87 9.97
CA GLU A 109 -9.56 -12.34 8.95
C GLU A 109 -10.24 -13.27 7.95
N LEU A 110 -10.02 -13.00 6.66
CA LEU A 110 -10.26 -13.96 5.59
C LEU A 110 -8.92 -14.47 5.08
N ASP A 111 -8.52 -15.65 5.57
CA ASP A 111 -7.28 -16.30 5.16
C ASP A 111 -7.48 -17.10 3.86
N PHE A 112 -6.67 -16.78 2.86
CA PHE A 112 -6.55 -17.45 1.56
C PHE A 112 -5.22 -18.20 1.41
N GLY A 113 -4.45 -18.28 2.49
CA GLY A 113 -3.14 -18.91 2.54
C GLY A 113 -2.10 -18.11 1.76
N ARG A 114 -1.18 -18.84 1.11
CA ARG A 114 0.02 -18.27 0.49
C ARG A 114 0.18 -18.58 -0.99
N ARG A 115 -0.90 -19.05 -1.64
CA ARG A 115 -0.85 -19.58 -3.00
C ARG A 115 -1.97 -19.09 -3.90
N MET A 116 -2.99 -18.45 -3.33
CA MET A 116 -4.18 -18.05 -4.04
C MET A 116 -4.45 -16.57 -3.77
N ALA A 117 -4.90 -15.87 -4.80
CA ALA A 117 -5.49 -14.56 -4.64
C ALA A 117 -6.77 -14.66 -3.80
N ALA A 118 -7.18 -13.51 -3.25
CA ALA A 118 -8.44 -13.37 -2.55
C ALA A 118 -9.61 -13.76 -3.48
N ASP A 119 -10.60 -14.43 -2.91
CA ASP A 119 -11.89 -14.67 -3.56
C ASP A 119 -12.85 -13.52 -3.22
N PRO A 120 -13.22 -12.66 -4.19
CA PRO A 120 -14.15 -11.57 -3.95
C PRO A 120 -15.51 -12.04 -3.41
N ALA A 121 -15.95 -13.26 -3.75
CA ALA A 121 -17.23 -13.79 -3.26
C ALA A 121 -17.22 -14.02 -1.75
N ARG A 122 -16.09 -14.48 -1.18
CA ARG A 122 -15.93 -14.66 0.27
C ARG A 122 -15.88 -13.32 1.01
N ILE A 123 -15.33 -12.28 0.38
CA ILE A 123 -15.35 -10.91 0.91
C ILE A 123 -16.79 -10.39 0.95
N ALA A 124 -17.53 -10.52 -0.15
CA ALA A 124 -18.94 -10.15 -0.20
C ALA A 124 -19.78 -10.92 0.82
N GLU A 125 -19.53 -12.21 1.02
CA GLU A 125 -20.24 -13.01 2.03
C GLU A 125 -19.99 -12.49 3.46
N ALA A 126 -18.73 -12.14 3.80
CA ALA A 126 -18.38 -11.59 5.10
C ALA A 126 -19.08 -10.24 5.34
N LEU A 127 -19.00 -9.33 4.37
CA LEU A 127 -19.65 -8.02 4.44
C LEU A 127 -21.19 -8.12 4.49
N ALA A 128 -21.78 -9.07 3.75
CA ALA A 128 -23.22 -9.30 3.79
C ALA A 128 -23.71 -9.82 5.14
N LYS A 129 -22.84 -10.47 5.94
CA LYS A 129 -23.16 -10.91 7.31
C LYS A 129 -23.08 -9.78 8.32
N ASP A 130 -22.31 -8.73 8.04
CA ASP A 130 -22.19 -7.55 8.88
C ASP A 130 -23.38 -6.60 8.71
N LYS A 131 -24.54 -6.99 9.24
CA LYS A 131 -25.79 -6.21 9.14
C LYS A 131 -25.73 -4.86 9.87
N GLY A 132 -24.80 -4.71 10.81
CA GLY A 132 -24.58 -3.47 11.56
C GLY A 132 -23.67 -2.46 10.85
N HIS A 133 -23.03 -2.87 9.74
CA HIS A 133 -21.96 -2.12 9.08
C HIS A 133 -20.85 -1.71 10.05
N GLU A 134 -20.44 -2.64 10.92
CA GLU A 134 -19.39 -2.44 11.92
C GLU A 134 -17.99 -2.42 11.30
N ILE A 135 -17.79 -3.14 10.18
CA ILE A 135 -16.53 -3.18 9.43
C ILE A 135 -16.29 -1.82 8.77
N ARG A 136 -15.30 -1.08 9.27
CA ARG A 136 -14.93 0.23 8.75
C ARG A 136 -14.13 0.16 7.46
N ALA A 137 -13.24 -0.82 7.34
CA ALA A 137 -12.41 -0.97 6.15
C ALA A 137 -12.06 -2.43 5.84
N VAL A 138 -11.95 -2.72 4.55
CA VAL A 138 -11.35 -3.92 3.99
C VAL A 138 -9.88 -3.62 3.70
N LEU A 139 -8.97 -4.37 4.32
CA LEU A 139 -7.53 -4.23 4.16
C LEU A 139 -7.00 -5.34 3.27
N VAL A 140 -6.32 -5.00 2.17
CA VAL A 140 -5.79 -5.99 1.22
C VAL A 140 -4.46 -5.54 0.61
N THR A 141 -3.52 -6.45 0.42
CA THR A 141 -2.31 -6.19 -0.38
C THR A 141 -2.65 -6.31 -1.86
N HIS A 142 -2.19 -5.38 -2.71
CA HIS A 142 -2.30 -5.58 -4.16
C HIS A 142 -1.38 -6.70 -4.61
N VAL A 143 -0.13 -6.69 -4.15
CA VAL A 143 0.83 -7.80 -4.30
C VAL A 143 1.44 -8.10 -2.95
N ASP A 144 1.28 -9.31 -2.44
CA ASP A 144 2.00 -9.72 -1.23
C ASP A 144 3.42 -10.15 -1.59
N THR A 145 4.40 -9.36 -1.16
CA THR A 145 5.83 -9.58 -1.49
C THR A 145 6.31 -10.99 -1.10
N ALA A 146 5.78 -11.58 -0.02
CA ALA A 146 6.27 -12.86 0.49
C ALA A 146 5.82 -14.06 -0.36
N THR A 147 4.73 -13.91 -1.11
CA THR A 147 4.11 -14.99 -1.88
C THR A 147 4.04 -14.70 -3.38
N SER A 148 4.28 -13.45 -3.78
CA SER A 148 4.06 -12.94 -5.14
C SER A 148 2.60 -13.05 -5.62
N VAL A 149 1.66 -13.29 -4.70
CA VAL A 149 0.24 -13.33 -5.03
C VAL A 149 -0.24 -11.90 -5.32
N ARG A 150 -0.80 -11.71 -6.51
CA ARG A 150 -1.46 -10.48 -6.93
C ARG A 150 -2.98 -10.62 -6.75
N ASN A 151 -3.59 -9.71 -6.01
CA ASN A 151 -5.04 -9.64 -5.80
C ASN A 151 -5.71 -8.77 -6.87
N ASP A 152 -6.91 -9.15 -7.29
CA ASP A 152 -7.71 -8.36 -8.22
C ASP A 152 -8.50 -7.28 -7.47
N ILE A 153 -7.92 -6.09 -7.38
CA ILE A 153 -8.48 -4.97 -6.61
C ILE A 153 -9.82 -4.49 -7.18
N ALA A 154 -9.97 -4.48 -8.51
CA ALA A 154 -11.22 -4.09 -9.17
C ALA A 154 -12.35 -5.07 -8.86
N ALA A 155 -12.05 -6.38 -8.89
CA ALA A 155 -13.03 -7.41 -8.53
C ALA A 155 -13.41 -7.34 -7.04
N ILE A 156 -12.47 -7.03 -6.16
CA ILE A 156 -12.73 -6.81 -4.73
C ILE A 156 -13.67 -5.61 -4.54
N ARG A 157 -13.41 -4.46 -5.17
CA ARG A 157 -14.31 -3.29 -5.12
C ARG A 157 -15.72 -3.66 -5.59
N ALA A 158 -15.83 -4.31 -6.74
CA ALA A 158 -17.13 -4.73 -7.27
C ALA A 158 -17.90 -5.65 -6.31
N ALA A 159 -17.20 -6.54 -5.60
CA ALA A 159 -17.79 -7.39 -4.58
C ALA A 159 -18.26 -6.61 -3.35
N ILE A 160 -17.50 -5.60 -2.88
CA ILE A 160 -17.92 -4.70 -1.81
C ILE A 160 -19.19 -3.93 -2.25
N ASP A 161 -19.18 -3.34 -3.45
CA ASP A 161 -20.32 -2.58 -4.00
C ASP A 161 -21.60 -3.42 -4.07
N ALA A 162 -21.49 -4.67 -4.52
CA ALA A 162 -22.63 -5.56 -4.67
C ALA A 162 -23.35 -5.85 -3.33
N THR A 163 -22.68 -5.67 -2.20
CA THR A 163 -23.29 -5.81 -0.87
C THR A 163 -23.95 -4.53 -0.36
N GLY A 164 -23.68 -3.37 -0.98
CA GLY A 164 -24.07 -2.06 -0.47
C GLY A 164 -23.36 -1.64 0.82
N HIS A 165 -22.29 -2.34 1.20
CA HIS A 165 -21.57 -2.09 2.45
C HIS A 165 -20.68 -0.83 2.34
N PRO A 166 -20.70 0.07 3.34
CA PRO A 166 -19.97 1.34 3.29
C PRO A 166 -18.48 1.22 3.70
N ALA A 167 -17.91 0.01 3.69
CA ALA A 167 -16.54 -0.19 4.14
C ALA A 167 -15.57 0.46 3.15
N LEU A 168 -14.55 1.14 3.67
CA LEU A 168 -13.45 1.66 2.86
C LEU A 168 -12.65 0.50 2.26
N LEU A 169 -12.16 0.65 1.05
CA LEU A 169 -11.17 -0.23 0.44
C LEU A 169 -9.77 0.35 0.63
N ALA A 170 -9.00 -0.23 1.56
CA ALA A 170 -7.62 0.16 1.81
C ALA A 170 -6.65 -0.87 1.19
N VAL A 171 -5.78 -0.38 0.31
CA VAL A 171 -4.89 -1.22 -0.49
C VAL A 171 -3.43 -0.92 -0.18
N ASP A 172 -2.69 -1.96 0.21
CA ASP A 172 -1.23 -1.92 0.27
C ASP A 172 -0.67 -2.18 -1.13
N GLY A 173 -0.22 -1.09 -1.76
CA GLY A 173 0.46 -1.07 -3.05
C GLY A 173 1.98 -0.95 -2.93
N ILE A 174 2.61 -1.19 -1.77
CA ILE A 174 4.06 -1.05 -1.57
C ILE A 174 4.84 -1.86 -2.61
N ALA A 175 4.44 -3.11 -2.84
CA ALA A 175 5.11 -3.98 -3.82
C ALA A 175 4.58 -3.84 -5.25
N ALA A 176 3.56 -3.00 -5.47
CA ALA A 176 2.82 -2.94 -6.73
C ALA A 176 2.94 -1.59 -7.46
N LEU A 177 2.96 -0.45 -6.76
CA LEU A 177 3.03 0.87 -7.40
C LEU A 177 4.33 1.01 -8.19
N GLY A 178 4.20 1.27 -9.50
CA GLY A 178 5.33 1.34 -10.43
C GLY A 178 5.80 -0.02 -10.97
N CYS A 179 5.22 -1.13 -10.52
CA CYS A 179 5.47 -2.49 -11.02
C CYS A 179 4.26 -3.10 -11.74
N GLU A 180 3.06 -2.86 -11.23
CA GLU A 180 1.78 -3.35 -11.73
C GLU A 180 0.88 -2.18 -12.13
N GLU A 181 -0.12 -2.44 -12.97
CA GLU A 181 -1.20 -1.48 -13.21
C GLU A 181 -1.89 -1.16 -11.88
N PHE A 182 -2.11 0.11 -11.58
CA PHE A 182 -2.85 0.53 -10.40
C PHE A 182 -3.72 1.73 -10.76
N ARG A 183 -5.04 1.55 -10.70
CA ARG A 183 -6.02 2.57 -11.09
C ARG A 183 -6.83 2.98 -9.87
N MET A 184 -6.27 3.83 -9.02
CA MET A 184 -6.87 4.15 -7.72
C MET A 184 -8.32 4.63 -7.86
N ASP A 185 -8.54 5.62 -8.74
CA ASP A 185 -9.88 6.22 -8.94
C ASP A 185 -10.82 5.23 -9.63
N ASP A 186 -10.39 4.59 -10.72
CA ASP A 186 -11.23 3.67 -11.49
C ASP A 186 -11.60 2.39 -10.70
N TRP A 187 -10.75 1.95 -9.79
CA TRP A 187 -10.98 0.79 -8.93
C TRP A 187 -11.64 1.15 -7.60
N GLY A 188 -12.00 2.42 -7.38
CA GLY A 188 -12.68 2.87 -6.17
C GLY A 188 -11.91 2.54 -4.89
N VAL A 189 -10.58 2.71 -4.91
CA VAL A 189 -9.72 2.54 -3.75
C VAL A 189 -9.77 3.82 -2.92
N ASP A 190 -10.18 3.72 -1.65
CA ASP A 190 -10.31 4.85 -0.75
C ASP A 190 -8.96 5.28 -0.16
N VAL A 191 -8.11 4.30 0.18
CA VAL A 191 -6.78 4.54 0.76
C VAL A 191 -5.76 3.64 0.11
N MET A 192 -4.68 4.22 -0.39
CA MET A 192 -3.51 3.50 -0.91
C MET A 192 -2.29 3.76 -0.02
N VAL A 193 -1.52 2.71 0.26
CA VAL A 193 -0.17 2.82 0.84
C VAL A 193 0.88 2.39 -0.19
N ALA A 194 1.99 3.12 -0.29
CA ALA A 194 3.13 2.78 -1.15
C ALA A 194 4.45 3.12 -0.44
N ALA A 195 5.58 2.71 -1.02
CA ALA A 195 6.89 3.03 -0.49
C ALA A 195 7.93 3.26 -1.62
N SER A 196 8.96 4.03 -1.30
CA SER A 196 9.99 4.51 -2.24
C SER A 196 10.90 3.40 -2.77
N GLN A 197 11.22 2.40 -1.95
CA GLN A 197 12.24 1.37 -2.20
C GLN A 197 11.79 0.14 -3.00
N LYS A 198 10.70 0.29 -3.74
CA LYS A 198 10.08 -0.78 -4.54
C LYS A 198 10.00 -0.34 -6.00
N GLY A 199 8.81 -0.28 -6.60
CA GLY A 199 8.65 0.11 -8.00
C GLY A 199 9.09 1.55 -8.31
N LEU A 200 9.18 2.43 -7.29
CA LEU A 200 9.68 3.80 -7.46
C LEU A 200 11.21 3.91 -7.49
N MET A 201 11.93 2.87 -7.07
CA MET A 201 13.39 2.77 -7.17
C MET A 201 14.20 3.88 -6.45
N LEU A 202 13.80 4.21 -5.22
CA LEU A 202 14.46 5.18 -4.32
C LEU A 202 14.92 4.51 -3.00
N PRO A 203 15.71 5.19 -2.14
CA PRO A 203 16.04 4.67 -0.80
C PRO A 203 14.80 4.46 0.10
N PRO A 204 14.87 3.54 1.08
CA PRO A 204 13.78 3.26 2.03
C PRO A 204 13.57 4.34 3.08
#